data_AF-A0A9Y2MSK9-F1
#
_entry.id   AF-A0A9Y2MSK9-F1
#
_cell.length_a   1.000
_cell.length_b   1.000
_cell.length_c   1.000
_cell.angle_alpha   90.00
_cell.angle_beta   90.00
_cell.angle_gamma   90.00
#
_symmetry.space_group_name_H-M   'P 1'
#
loop_
_entity.id
_entity.type
_entity.pdbx_description
1 polymer ?
#
loop_
_entity_poly.entity_id
_entity_poly.type
_entity_poly.pdbx_seq_one_letter_code
_entity_poly.pdbx_strand_id
1 'polypeptide(L)' 'MSARTTTNGDPDVLLTPTDVAKLYGVSRQTVETWIANNVIPYVPVPSGRKKIRRGDLPLTPRYADGRTAN' A
#
# COMPACT_ATOMS: atom_id res chain seq x y z
N MET A 1 24.64 -18.60 8.02
CA MET A 1 24.07 -17.40 8.68
C MET A 1 23.50 -16.52 7.57
N SER A 2 22.20 -16.57 7.36
CA SER A 2 21.54 -15.94 6.19
C SER A 2 21.49 -14.42 6.33
N ALA A 3 22.03 -13.72 5.34
CA ALA A 3 21.96 -12.27 5.22
C ALA A 3 20.49 -11.84 5.08
N ARG A 4 19.97 -11.05 6.04
CA ARG A 4 18.75 -10.28 5.82
C ARG A 4 19.14 -9.08 4.98
N THR A 5 18.80 -9.12 3.70
CA THR A 5 19.01 -8.07 2.73
C THR A 5 18.15 -6.86 3.10
N THR A 6 18.70 -5.96 3.92
CA THR A 6 18.16 -4.63 4.17
C THR A 6 18.33 -3.76 2.93
N THR A 7 17.63 -4.07 1.85
CA THR A 7 17.65 -3.23 0.63
C THR A 7 16.35 -3.39 -0.13
N ASN A 8 15.47 -2.39 0.03
CA ASN A 8 14.41 -2.02 -0.92
C ASN A 8 13.19 -2.96 -1.10
N GLY A 9 13.11 -4.11 -0.43
CA GLY A 9 12.06 -5.11 -0.68
C GLY A 9 11.37 -5.73 0.54
N ASP A 10 11.61 -5.25 1.77
CA ASP A 10 11.01 -5.88 2.95
C ASP A 10 9.47 -5.78 2.93
N PRO A 11 8.74 -6.91 2.88
CA PRO A 11 7.28 -6.92 2.80
C PRO A 11 6.64 -6.38 4.09
N ASP A 12 7.37 -6.44 5.20
CA ASP A 12 6.91 -5.97 6.52
C ASP A 12 7.08 -4.46 6.73
N VAL A 13 7.61 -3.72 5.76
CA VAL A 13 7.71 -2.26 5.85
C VAL A 13 6.30 -1.65 5.86
N LEU A 14 6.02 -0.89 6.92
CA LEU A 14 4.78 -0.15 7.07
C LEU A 14 4.89 1.23 6.44
N LEU A 15 4.09 1.47 5.41
CA LEU A 15 4.01 2.68 4.62
C LEU A 15 2.79 3.53 5.03
N THR A 16 2.91 4.85 4.91
CA THR A 16 1.75 5.74 5.02
C THR A 16 1.00 5.83 3.69
N PRO A 17 -0.27 6.28 3.67
CA PRO A 17 -0.99 6.53 2.42
C PRO A 17 -0.24 7.47 1.47
N THR A 18 0.52 8.43 2.01
CA THR A 18 1.35 9.34 1.23
C THR A 18 2.56 8.64 0.61
N ASP A 19 3.19 7.70 1.31
CA ASP A 19 4.29 6.92 0.75
C ASP A 19 3.81 6.00 -0.37
N VAL A 20 2.64 5.37 -0.17
CA VAL A 20 1.98 4.55 -1.19
C VAL A 20 1.61 5.41 -2.41
N ALA A 21 1.07 6.60 -2.20
CA ALA A 21 0.76 7.54 -3.27
C ALA A 21 2.00 7.86 -4.13
N LYS A 22 3.15 8.12 -3.48
CA LYS A 22 4.43 8.35 -4.18
C LYS A 22 4.92 7.11 -4.93
N LEU A 23 4.79 5.92 -4.34
CA LEU A 23 5.20 4.66 -4.98
C LEU A 23 4.41 4.37 -6.24
N TYR A 24 3.11 4.66 -6.24
CA TYR A 24 2.23 4.42 -7.39
C TYR A 24 2.07 5.62 -8.32
N GLY A 25 2.63 6.79 -7.98
CA GLY A 25 2.43 8.03 -8.72
C GLY A 25 0.98 8.51 -8.74
N VAL A 26 0.20 8.20 -7.70
CA VAL A 26 -1.23 8.58 -7.57
C VAL A 26 -1.43 9.62 -6.49
N SER A 27 -2.65 10.15 -6.38
CA SER A 27 -3.01 11.05 -5.28
C SER A 27 -3.19 10.27 -3.96
N ARG A 28 -2.95 10.93 -2.82
CA ARG A 28 -3.26 10.36 -1.50
C ARG A 28 -4.74 9.97 -1.39
N GLN A 29 -5.63 10.77 -1.97
CA GLN A 29 -7.07 10.52 -1.94
C GLN A 29 -7.44 9.22 -2.66
N THR A 30 -6.76 8.92 -3.78
CA THR A 30 -6.89 7.63 -4.48
C THR A 30 -6.53 6.46 -3.56
N VAL A 31 -5.44 6.58 -2.80
CA VAL A 31 -5.03 5.53 -1.85
C VAL A 31 -6.06 5.40 -0.71
N GLU A 32 -6.60 6.50 -0.20
CA GLU A 32 -7.65 6.46 0.82
C GLU A 32 -8.93 5.81 0.31
N THR A 33 -9.30 6.04 -0.96
CA THR A 33 -10.40 5.34 -1.64
C THR A 33 -10.13 3.83 -1.75
N TRP A 34 -8.90 3.42 -2.11
CA TRP A 34 -8.55 1.99 -2.12
C TRP A 34 -8.70 1.34 -0.75
N ILE A 35 -8.28 2.03 0.32
CA ILE A 35 -8.48 1.55 1.68
C ILE A 35 -9.97 1.47 2.02
N ALA A 36 -10.75 2.50 1.69
CA ALA A 36 -12.18 2.55 1.98
C ALA A 36 -12.97 1.45 1.24
N ASN A 37 -12.54 1.10 0.04
CA ASN A 37 -13.13 0.03 -0.78
C ASN A 37 -12.56 -1.37 -0.47
N ASN A 38 -11.75 -1.53 0.59
CA ASN A 38 -11.07 -2.79 0.96
C ASN A 38 -10.21 -3.40 -0.16
N VAL A 39 -9.69 -2.56 -1.05
CA VAL A 39 -8.80 -2.96 -2.14
C VAL A 39 -7.41 -3.31 -1.61
N ILE A 40 -6.94 -2.53 -0.63
CA ILE A 40 -5.68 -2.77 0.07
C ILE A 40 -5.97 -2.88 1.57
N PRO A 41 -5.40 -3.89 2.25
CA PRO A 41 -5.51 -3.99 3.69
C PRO A 41 -4.67 -2.88 4.35
N TYR A 42 -5.09 -2.48 5.53
CA TYR A 42 -4.37 -1.50 6.33
C TYR A 42 -4.32 -1.95 7.79
N VAL A 43 -3.28 -1.51 8.47
CA VAL A 43 -3.08 -1.66 9.90
C VAL A 43 -3.50 -0.34 10.56
N PRO A 44 -4.58 -0.33 11.37
CA PRO A 44 -4.89 0.81 12.21
C PRO A 44 -3.81 0.92 13.30
N VAL A 45 -3.28 2.14 13.52
CA VAL A 45 -2.44 2.42 14.67
C VAL A 45 -3.22 3.19 15.74
N PRO A 46 -2.86 3.09 17.03
CA PRO A 46 -3.58 3.73 18.14
C PRO A 46 -3.77 5.24 17.97
N SER A 47 -2.89 5.90 17.21
CA SER A 47 -2.96 7.33 16.88
C SER A 47 -4.04 7.69 15.85
N GLY A 48 -4.86 6.74 15.40
CA GLY A 48 -5.88 6.94 14.34
C GLY A 48 -5.32 7.01 12.91
N ARG A 49 -4.00 6.91 12.75
CA ARG A 49 -3.37 6.84 11.43
C ARG A 49 -3.56 5.44 10.82
N LYS A 50 -3.52 5.36 9.49
CA LYS A 50 -3.56 4.11 8.75
C LYS A 50 -2.16 3.82 8.23
N LYS A 51 -1.67 2.60 8.42
CA LYS A 51 -0.42 2.12 7.82
C LYS A 51 -0.72 0.96 6.88
N ILE A 52 0.05 0.80 5.83
CA ILE A 52 -0.14 -0.22 4.80
C ILE A 52 1.16 -1.01 4.71
N ARG A 53 1.09 -2.34 4.77
CA ARG A 53 2.31 -3.15 4.59
C ARG A 53 2.68 -3.11 3.13
N ARG A 54 3.96 -2.93 2.83
CA ARG A 54 4.47 -2.94 1.46
C ARG A 54 4.16 -4.26 0.76
N GLY A 55 4.22 -5.39 1.46
CA GLY A 55 3.91 -6.70 0.90
C GLY A 55 2.44 -6.90 0.51
N ASP A 56 1.53 -6.13 1.11
CA ASP A 56 0.10 -6.21 0.81
C ASP A 56 -0.30 -5.33 -0.39
N LEU A 57 0.63 -4.53 -0.91
CA LEU A 57 0.36 -3.64 -2.01
C LEU A 57 0.34 -4.41 -3.35
N PRO A 58 -0.65 -4.18 -4.22
CA PRO A 58 -0.73 -4.86 -5.50
C PRO A 58 0.41 -4.43 -6.42
N LEU A 59 1.07 -5.37 -7.10
CA LEU A 59 2.22 -5.08 -7.98
C LEU A 59 1.93 -4.01 -9.04
N THR A 60 0.67 -3.83 -9.43
CA THR A 60 0.25 -2.77 -10.35
C THR A 60 -1.04 -2.08 -9.87
N PRO A 61 -1.12 -0.74 -9.96
CA PRO A 61 -2.28 0.02 -9.45
C PRO A 61 -3.54 -0.21 -10.29
N ARG A 62 -3.43 -0.76 -11.51
CA ARG A 62 -4.58 -1.02 -12.39
C ARG A 62 -5.48 -2.14 -11.89
N TYR A 63 -4.98 -3.05 -11.04
CA TYR A 63 -5.80 -4.13 -10.46
C TYR A 63 -6.60 -3.69 -9.22
N ALA A 64 -6.30 -2.51 -8.68
CA ALA A 64 -6.92 -2.01 -7.46
C ALA A 64 -8.36 -1.48 -7.68
N ASP A 65 -8.71 -0.95 -8.85
CA ASP A 65 -10.02 -0.28 -9.04
C ASP A 65 -11.18 -1.24 -9.33
N GLY A 66 -10.96 -2.55 -9.51
CA GLY A 66 -12.03 -3.50 -9.86
C GLY A 66 -12.77 -3.20 -11.18
N ARG A 67 -12.39 -2.15 -11.90
CA ARG A 67 -12.92 -1.77 -13.21
C ARG A 67 -11.98 -2.28 -14.29
N THR A 68 -12.10 -3.56 -14.61
CA THR A 68 -11.64 -4.05 -15.91
C THR A 68 -12.45 -3.35 -17.00
N ALA A 69 -11.76 -2.64 -17.89
CA ALA A 69 -12.31 -2.23 -19.17
C ALA A 69 -12.73 -3.50 -19.93
N ASN A 70 -13.97 -3.47 -20.43
CA ASN A 70 -14.48 -4.35 -21.48
C ASN A 70 -13.69 -4.11 -22.77
#